data_AF-A0A7S2F1M8-F1
#
_entry.id   AF-A0A7S2F1M8-F1
#
_cell.length_a   1.000
_cell.length_b   1.000
_cell.length_c   1.000
_cell.angle_alpha   90.00
_cell.angle_beta   90.00
_cell.angle_gamma   90.00
#
_symmetry.space_group_name_H-M   'P 1'
#
loop_
_entity.id
_entity.type
_entity.pdbx_description
1 polymer ?
#
loop_
_entity_poly.entity_id
_entity_poly.type
_entity_poly.pdbx_seq_one_letter_code
_entity_poly.pdbx_strand_id
1 'polypeptide(L)'
;EDLLVDLRGQVERIAHFLGFMGGEGSAFPMLGEAELDAVAEASEFSAMKGMFGRLNAILLANGKKFNPEHMRKGVAGSWPELMSEDQSEEFLDRGKACSAPIWDL
;
A
#
# COMPACT_ATOMS: atom_id res chain seq x y z
N GLU A 1 2.56 0.79 -6.34
CA GLU A 1 1.67 1.40 -7.35
C GLU A 1 0.54 0.43 -7.69
N ASP A 2 0.84 -0.85 -7.91
CA ASP A 2 -0.15 -1.90 -8.20
C ASP A 2 -1.31 -1.99 -7.19
N LEU A 3 -1.03 -1.81 -5.88
CA LEU A 3 -2.07 -1.76 -4.85
C LEU A 3 -3.05 -0.59 -5.01
N LEU A 4 -2.63 0.52 -5.64
CA LEU A 4 -3.50 1.66 -5.94
C LEU A 4 -4.32 1.42 -7.22
N VAL A 5 -3.80 0.58 -8.13
CA VAL A 5 -4.43 0.29 -9.43
C VAL A 5 -5.46 -0.83 -9.30
N ASP A 6 -5.13 -1.90 -8.58
CA ASP A 6 -5.98 -3.07 -8.42
C ASP A 6 -5.78 -3.70 -7.04
N LEU A 7 -6.38 -3.06 -6.02
CA LEU A 7 -6.28 -3.53 -4.64
C LEU A 7 -6.85 -4.95 -4.47
N ARG A 8 -8.01 -5.23 -5.06
CA ARG A 8 -8.71 -6.52 -4.92
C ARG A 8 -7.93 -7.67 -5.55
N GLY A 9 -7.36 -7.46 -6.74
CA GLY A 9 -6.51 -8.46 -7.38
C GLY A 9 -5.19 -8.68 -6.62
N GLN A 10 -4.60 -7.63 -6.03
CA GLN A 10 -3.44 -7.82 -5.16
C GLN A 10 -3.79 -8.60 -3.87
N VAL A 11 -4.95 -8.35 -3.27
CA VAL A 11 -5.44 -9.11 -2.10
C VAL A 11 -5.60 -10.58 -2.44
N GLU A 12 -6.13 -10.90 -3.62
CA GLU A 12 -6.23 -12.28 -4.11
C GLU A 12 -4.88 -12.97 -4.26
N ARG A 13 -3.91 -12.28 -4.84
CA ARG A 13 -2.54 -12.79 -5.01
C ARG A 13 -1.89 -13.09 -3.66
N ILE A 14 -2.12 -12.23 -2.66
CA ILE A 14 -1.65 -12.44 -1.29
C ILE A 14 -2.36 -13.64 -0.66
N ALA A 15 -3.69 -13.75 -0.80
CA ALA A 15 -4.46 -14.88 -0.30
C ALA A 15 -3.99 -16.21 -0.91
N HIS A 16 -3.73 -16.22 -2.21
CA HIS A 16 -3.19 -17.38 -2.90
C HIS A 16 -1.78 -17.74 -2.41
N PHE A 17 -0.89 -16.74 -2.27
CA PHE A 17 0.47 -16.94 -1.77
C PHE A 17 0.49 -17.53 -0.35
N LEU A 18 -0.40 -17.07 0.52
CA LEU A 18 -0.52 -17.55 1.89
C LEU A 18 -1.29 -18.88 2.01
N GLY A 19 -1.87 -19.38 0.90
CA GLY A 19 -2.59 -20.65 0.87
C GLY A 19 -4.06 -20.57 1.30
N PHE A 20 -4.64 -19.37 1.40
CA PHE A 20 -6.07 -19.16 1.69
C PHE A 20 -6.98 -19.46 0.50
N MET A 21 -6.43 -19.81 -0.67
CA MET A 21 -7.21 -20.17 -1.87
C MET A 21 -6.94 -21.59 -2.39
N GLY A 22 -6.17 -22.40 -1.66
CA GLY A 22 -5.85 -23.77 -2.05
C GLY A 22 -6.89 -24.79 -1.57
N GLY A 23 -7.25 -25.76 -2.43
CA GLY A 23 -8.09 -26.91 -2.09
C GLY A 23 -7.39 -27.95 -1.20
N GLU A 24 -8.14 -28.98 -0.76
CA GLU A 24 -7.83 -29.98 0.27
C GLU A 24 -6.34 -30.16 0.64
N GLY A 25 -5.99 -29.79 1.88
CA GLY A 25 -4.64 -29.93 2.45
C GLY A 25 -3.99 -28.62 2.91
N SER A 26 -4.63 -27.47 2.70
CA SER A 26 -4.15 -26.18 3.21
C SER A 26 -4.30 -26.10 4.74
N ALA A 27 -3.31 -25.49 5.41
CA ALA A 27 -3.34 -25.25 6.85
C ALA A 27 -4.29 -24.09 7.25
N PHE A 28 -4.90 -23.43 6.26
CA PHE A 28 -5.65 -22.19 6.44
C PHE A 28 -7.07 -22.32 5.87
N PRO A 29 -8.07 -21.66 6.49
CA PRO A 29 -9.44 -21.65 5.97
C PRO A 29 -9.47 -21.03 4.57
N MET A 30 -10.32 -21.57 3.69
CA MET A 30 -10.49 -20.98 2.36
C MET A 30 -11.25 -19.65 2.48
N LEU A 31 -10.72 -18.59 1.89
CA LEU A 31 -11.42 -17.30 1.78
C LEU A 31 -12.30 -17.30 0.53
N GLY A 32 -13.56 -16.93 0.68
CA GLY A 32 -14.47 -16.69 -0.43
C GLY A 32 -14.37 -15.26 -0.96
N GLU A 33 -15.11 -15.00 -2.03
CA GLU A 33 -15.17 -13.67 -2.67
C GLU A 33 -15.58 -12.57 -1.69
N ALA A 34 -16.59 -12.82 -0.85
CA ALA A 34 -17.07 -11.85 0.13
C ALA A 34 -16.00 -11.50 1.18
N GLU A 35 -15.21 -12.48 1.64
CA GLU A 35 -14.12 -12.20 2.57
C GLU A 35 -12.99 -11.40 1.90
N LEU A 36 -12.66 -11.71 0.65
CA LEU A 36 -11.64 -10.99 -0.11
C LEU A 36 -12.08 -9.54 -0.38
N ASP A 37 -13.35 -9.33 -0.70
CA ASP A 37 -13.93 -8.00 -0.89
C ASP A 37 -13.93 -7.19 0.41
N ALA A 38 -14.32 -7.82 1.53
CA ALA A 38 -14.29 -7.17 2.84
C ALA A 38 -12.87 -6.77 3.26
N VAL A 39 -11.85 -7.60 2.95
CA VAL A 39 -10.45 -7.26 3.20
C VAL A 39 -9.99 -6.12 2.29
N ALA A 40 -10.39 -6.11 1.02
CA ALA A 40 -10.05 -5.04 0.09
C ALA A 40 -10.67 -3.70 0.54
N GLU A 41 -11.95 -3.68 0.88
CA GLU A 41 -12.65 -2.50 1.40
C GLU A 41 -12.01 -1.97 2.69
N ALA A 42 -11.69 -2.87 3.64
CA ALA A 42 -11.02 -2.49 4.88
C ALA A 42 -9.59 -1.95 4.64
N SER A 43 -8.95 -2.38 3.56
CA SER A 43 -7.61 -1.95 3.14
C SER A 43 -7.61 -0.67 2.30
N GLU A 44 -8.77 -0.10 1.99
CA GLU A 44 -8.84 1.19 1.32
C GLU A 44 -8.25 2.30 2.20
N PHE A 45 -7.63 3.29 1.55
CA PHE A 45 -6.96 4.39 2.25
C PHE A 45 -7.92 5.16 3.18
N SER A 46 -9.16 5.39 2.74
CA SER A 46 -10.22 6.04 3.50
C SER A 46 -10.58 5.25 4.76
N ALA A 47 -10.80 3.93 4.63
CA ALA A 47 -11.13 3.02 5.71
C ALA A 47 -10.00 2.95 6.74
N MET A 48 -8.76 2.74 6.28
CA MET A 48 -7.58 2.72 7.13
C MET A 48 -7.35 4.07 7.84
N LYS A 49 -7.52 5.20 7.15
CA LYS A 49 -7.38 6.54 7.76
C LYS A 49 -8.44 6.78 8.85
N GLY A 50 -9.68 6.34 8.63
CA GLY A 50 -10.74 6.37 9.64
C GLY A 50 -10.44 5.49 10.85
N MET A 51 -9.86 4.30 10.65
CA MET A 51 -9.38 3.44 11.74
C MET A 51 -8.20 4.06 12.49
N PHE A 52 -7.25 4.67 11.76
CA PHE A 52 -6.09 5.36 12.32
C PHE A 52 -6.52 6.52 13.23
N GLY A 53 -7.50 7.32 12.81
CA GLY A 53 -8.09 8.38 13.64
C GLY A 53 -8.67 7.85 14.97
N ARG A 54 -9.34 6.69 14.94
CA ARG A 54 -9.88 6.04 16.14
C ARG A 54 -8.77 5.53 17.07
N LEU A 55 -7.77 4.85 16.53
CA LEU A 55 -6.61 4.37 17.30
C LEU A 55 -5.84 5.51 17.95
N ASN A 56 -5.67 6.61 17.22
CA ASN A 56 -5.04 7.82 17.71
C ASN A 56 -5.80 8.43 18.90
N ALA A 57 -7.14 8.50 18.84
CA ALA A 57 -7.94 8.98 19.97
C ALA A 57 -7.70 8.13 21.23
N ILE A 58 -7.56 6.80 21.08
CA ILE A 58 -7.23 5.88 22.19
C ILE A 58 -5.81 6.13 22.71
N LEU A 59 -4.84 6.34 21.83
CA LEU A 59 -3.45 6.63 22.22
C LEU A 59 -3.34 7.97 22.97
N LEU A 60 -4.05 9.00 22.52
CA LEU A 60 -4.15 10.28 23.21
C LEU A 60 -4.75 10.13 24.61
N ALA A 61 -5.84 9.37 24.75
CA ALA A 61 -6.44 9.09 26.06
C ALA A 61 -5.47 8.37 27.00
N ASN A 62 -4.57 7.56 26.46
CA ASN A 62 -3.50 6.87 27.20
C ASN A 62 -2.22 7.72 27.38
N GLY A 63 -2.23 9.00 27.02
CA GLY A 63 -1.09 9.92 27.16
C GLY A 63 0.09 9.65 26.20
N LYS A 64 -0.12 8.85 25.14
CA LYS A 64 0.90 8.55 24.15
C LYS A 64 0.88 9.59 23.03
N LYS A 65 2.07 10.02 22.61
CA LYS A 65 2.24 10.88 21.42
C LYS A 65 2.17 10.04 20.16
N PHE A 66 1.54 10.57 19.12
CA PHE A 66 1.55 9.99 17.77
C PHE A 66 1.68 11.11 16.73
N ASN A 67 2.06 10.74 15.50
CA ASN A 67 2.08 11.68 14.38
C ASN A 67 0.73 11.65 13.65
N PRO A 68 -0.09 12.72 13.70
CA PRO A 68 -1.38 12.77 13.02
C PRO A 68 -1.25 12.67 11.49
N GLU A 69 -0.11 13.09 10.94
CA GLU A 69 0.18 13.11 9.50
C GLU A 69 0.83 11.83 8.98
N HIS A 70 0.90 10.76 9.79
CA HIS A 70 1.47 9.49 9.37
C HIS A 70 0.75 8.95 8.11
N MET A 71 -0.57 9.07 8.05
CA MET A 71 -1.39 8.76 6.87
C MET A 71 -1.80 10.04 6.12
N ARG A 72 -0.93 10.51 5.21
CA ARG A 72 -1.05 11.81 4.55
C ARG A 72 -2.02 11.84 3.36
N LYS A 73 -1.52 11.58 2.14
CA LYS A 73 -2.28 11.71 0.87
C LYS A 73 -2.77 10.38 0.27
N GLY A 74 -2.00 9.29 0.41
CA GLY A 74 -2.37 7.99 -0.15
C GLY A 74 -2.35 7.90 -1.68
N VAL A 75 -1.61 8.79 -2.36
CA VAL A 75 -1.53 8.84 -3.83
C VAL A 75 -0.10 8.64 -4.31
N ALA A 76 0.07 7.88 -5.40
CA ALA A 76 1.34 7.78 -6.10
C ALA A 76 1.55 8.98 -7.03
N GLY A 77 2.81 9.28 -7.35
CA GLY A 77 3.14 10.32 -8.33
C GLY A 77 2.98 11.77 -7.86
N SER A 78 2.80 12.02 -6.55
CA SER A 78 2.72 13.40 -6.00
C SER A 78 4.10 14.04 -5.72
N TRP A 79 5.19 13.35 -6.06
CA TRP A 79 6.56 13.88 -5.86
C TRP A 79 6.88 15.13 -6.70
N PRO A 80 6.38 15.30 -7.95
CA PRO A 80 6.66 16.51 -8.73
C PRO A 80 6.03 17.77 -8.12
N GLU A 81 5.01 17.63 -7.28
CA GLU A 81 4.40 18.77 -6.56
C GLU A 81 5.32 19.35 -5.48
N LEU A 82 6.35 18.59 -5.08
CA LEU A 82 7.27 18.96 -4.00
C LEU A 82 8.67 19.33 -4.51
N MET A 83 8.99 18.95 -5.75
CA MET A 83 10.27 19.23 -6.38
C MET A 83 10.13 20.41 -7.34
N SER A 84 11.16 21.26 -7.42
CA SER A 84 11.23 22.24 -8.52
C SER A 84 11.39 21.52 -9.87
N GLU A 85 11.20 22.25 -10.97
CA GLU A 85 11.41 21.73 -12.32
C GLU A 85 12.84 21.19 -12.47
N ASP A 86 13.86 21.98 -12.09
CA ASP A 86 15.27 21.56 -12.10
C ASP A 86 15.54 20.27 -11.30
N GLN A 87 14.94 20.15 -10.11
CA GLN A 87 15.10 18.95 -9.27
C GLN A 87 14.44 17.73 -9.89
N SER A 88 13.30 17.93 -10.57
CA SER A 88 12.56 16.87 -11.24
C SER A 88 13.32 16.37 -12.46
N GLU A 89 13.92 17.27 -13.24
CA GLU A 89 14.76 16.92 -14.39
C GLU A 89 16.02 16.16 -13.97
N GLU A 90 16.74 16.64 -12.95
CA GLU A 90 17.93 15.96 -12.43
C GLU A 90 17.59 14.54 -11.94
N PHE A 91 16.47 14.39 -11.22
CA PHE A 91 16.01 13.09 -10.72
C PHE A 91 15.69 12.12 -11.86
N LEU A 92 14.99 12.59 -12.90
CA LEU A 92 14.67 11.78 -14.07
C LEU A 92 15.92 11.34 -14.84
N ASP A 93 16.89 12.24 -15.01
CA ASP A 93 18.13 11.93 -15.72
C ASP A 93 19.01 10.93 -14.96
N ARG A 94 19.06 11.03 -13.62
CA ARG A 94 19.70 10.01 -12.77
C ARG A 94 18.98 8.67 -12.84
N GLY A 95 17.65 8.68 -12.88
CA GLY A 95 16.85 7.46 -13.05
C GLY A 95 17.19 6.71 -14.34
N LYS A 96 17.32 7.43 -15.47
CA LYS A 96 17.72 6.85 -16.77
C LYS A 96 19.15 6.28 -16.74
N ALA A 97 20.07 6.90 -16.00
CA ALA A 97 21.44 6.41 -15.86
C ALA A 97 21.53 5.12 -15.03
N CYS A 98 20.65 4.96 -14.03
CA CYS A 98 20.59 3.75 -13.19
C CYS A 98 19.83 2.58 -13.82
N SER A 99 18.97 2.82 -14.81
CA SER A 99 18.23 1.79 -15.53
C SER A 99 18.97 1.21 -16.73
N ALA A 100 20.24 1.59 -16.94
CA ALA A 100 21.11 0.91 -17.90
C ALA A 100 21.16 -0.60 -17.55
N PRO A 101 20.93 -1.50 -18.52
CA PRO A 101 20.78 -2.91 -18.25
C PRO A 101 22.08 -3.47 -17.66
N ILE A 102 21.98 -4.05 -16.46
CA ILE A 102 23.04 -4.84 -15.82
C ILE A 102 23.40 -6.09 -16.66
N TRP A 103 22.62 -6.39 -17.70
CA TRP A 103 22.75 -7.58 -18.54
C TRP A 103 23.73 -7.47 -19.72
N ASP A 104 24.42 -6.33 -19.88
CA ASP A 104 25.43 -6.14 -20.94
C ASP A 104 26.89 -6.29 -20.44
N LEU A 105 27.12 -7.05 -19.36
CA LEU A 105 28.47 -7.43 -18.86
C LEU A 105 28.75 -8.93 -19.01
#